data_AF-A0A378UYS1-F1
#
_entry.id   AF-A0A378UYS1-F1
#
_cell.length_a   1.000
_cell.length_b   1.000
_cell.length_c   1.000
_cell.angle_alpha   90.00
_cell.angle_beta   90.00
_cell.angle_gamma   90.00
#
_symmetry.space_group_name_H-M   'P 1'
#
loop_
_entity.id
_entity.type
_entity.pdbx_description
1 polymer ?
#
loop_
_entity_poly.entity_id
_entity_poly.type
_entity_poly.pdbx_seq_one_letter_code
_entity_poly.pdbx_strand_id
1 'polypeptide(L)'
;MGPNQNGVDTWVAVIRDNATGAEVFRDSYAYGNRHGVGITWLSSADQLWLLSNDVGTAHVDRKPDGTWIKTSIYPETVGDIPDEIKAVGG
;
A
#
# COMPACT_ATOMS: atom_id res chain seq x y z
N MET A 1 0.16 -14.05 -3.72
CA MET A 1 -1.31 -14.19 -3.76
C MET A 1 -1.85 -14.04 -2.35
N GLY A 2 -3.01 -13.40 -2.22
CA GLY A 2 -3.77 -13.31 -0.98
C GLY A 2 -4.67 -14.53 -0.77
N PRO A 3 -5.34 -14.63 0.39
CA PRO A 3 -6.28 -15.70 0.68
C PRO A 3 -7.52 -15.61 -0.23
N ASN A 4 -8.13 -16.74 -0.57
CA ASN A 4 -9.44 -16.71 -1.20
C ASN A 4 -10.47 -16.17 -0.18
N GLN A 5 -11.20 -15.14 -0.56
CA GLN A 5 -12.26 -14.54 0.27
C GLN A 5 -13.59 -14.65 -0.47
N ASN A 6 -14.52 -15.42 0.10
CA ASN A 6 -15.87 -15.65 -0.46
C ASN A 6 -15.88 -16.12 -1.93
N GLY A 7 -14.92 -16.97 -2.32
CA GLY A 7 -14.80 -17.49 -3.68
C GLY A 7 -14.04 -16.56 -4.65
N VAL A 8 -13.46 -15.47 -4.15
CA VAL A 8 -12.70 -14.51 -4.96
C VAL A 8 -11.22 -14.58 -4.58
N ASP A 9 -10.36 -14.68 -5.59
CA ASP A 9 -8.91 -14.58 -5.41
C ASP A 9 -8.49 -13.14 -5.15
N THR A 10 -7.66 -12.95 -4.13
CA THR A 10 -7.22 -11.64 -3.66
C THR A 10 -5.71 -11.48 -3.80
N TRP A 11 -5.25 -10.24 -3.64
CA TRP A 11 -3.85 -9.87 -3.62
C TRP A 11 -3.47 -9.24 -2.28
N VAL A 12 -2.25 -9.49 -1.81
CA VAL A 12 -1.70 -8.86 -0.61
C VAL A 12 -0.45 -8.11 -1.04
N ALA A 13 -0.36 -6.83 -0.68
CA ALA A 13 0.82 -6.02 -0.94
C ALA A 13 1.98 -6.48 -0.05
N VAL A 14 3.16 -6.62 -0.65
CA VAL A 14 4.40 -7.00 0.05
C VAL A 14 5.52 -6.06 -0.37
N ILE A 15 6.36 -5.69 0.59
CA ILE A 15 7.62 -5.00 0.33
C ILE A 15 8.74 -5.99 0.59
N ARG A 16 9.67 -6.10 -0.35
CA ARG A 16 10.86 -6.93 -0.22
C ARG A 16 12.09 -6.06 -0.30
N ASP A 17 13.04 -6.34 0.58
CA ASP A 17 14.38 -5.78 0.46
C ASP A 17 15.04 -6.31 -0.82
N ASN A 18 15.53 -5.40 -1.66
CA ASN A 18 16.05 -5.77 -2.98
C ASN A 18 17.40 -6.51 -2.88
N ALA A 19 18.20 -6.25 -1.85
CA ALA A 19 19.52 -6.86 -1.71
C ALA A 19 19.45 -8.32 -1.22
N THR A 20 18.54 -8.60 -0.29
CA THR A 20 18.39 -9.90 0.38
C THR A 20 17.21 -10.72 -0.16
N GLY A 21 16.24 -10.08 -0.81
CA GLY A 21 14.97 -10.68 -1.19
C GLY A 21 14.01 -10.92 -0.02
N ALA A 22 14.40 -10.52 1.20
CA ALA A 22 13.60 -10.75 2.40
C ALA A 22 12.32 -9.90 2.38
N GLU A 23 11.21 -10.49 2.79
CA GLU A 23 9.96 -9.76 3.00
C GLU A 23 10.08 -8.91 4.26
N VAL A 24 9.96 -7.59 4.10
CA VAL A 24 10.07 -6.60 5.18
C VAL A 24 8.72 -6.00 5.57
N PHE A 25 7.71 -6.20 4.72
CA PHE A 25 6.33 -5.82 4.98
C PHE A 25 5.39 -6.78 4.27
N ARG A 26 4.29 -7.10 4.94
CA ARG A 26 3.12 -7.75 4.35
C ARG A 26 1.88 -7.05 4.87
N ASP A 27 1.03 -6.63 3.97
CA ASP A 27 -0.23 -6.02 4.34
C ASP A 27 -1.13 -7.04 5.07
N SER A 28 -1.85 -6.57 6.08
CA SER A 28 -2.86 -7.37 6.76
C SER A 28 -4.16 -7.45 5.96
N TYR A 29 -4.36 -6.55 4.98
CA TYR A 29 -5.53 -6.52 4.11
C TYR A 29 -5.29 -7.23 2.79
N ALA A 30 -6.33 -7.92 2.30
CA ALA A 30 -6.33 -8.61 1.03
C ALA A 30 -7.24 -7.87 0.03
N TYR A 31 -6.65 -7.37 -1.06
CA TYR A 31 -7.31 -6.58 -2.09
C TYR A 31 -8.00 -7.47 -3.12
N GLY A 32 -9.27 -7.17 -3.41
CA GLY A 32 -10.01 -7.87 -4.45
C GLY A 32 -9.45 -7.61 -5.85
N ASN A 33 -9.60 -8.59 -6.74
CA ASN A 33 -9.16 -8.46 -8.14
C ASN A 33 -10.10 -7.60 -9.01
N ARG A 34 -11.33 -7.31 -8.57
CA ARG A 34 -12.35 -6.62 -9.37
C ARG A 34 -12.05 -5.15 -9.61
N HIS A 35 -11.60 -4.44 -8.58
CA HIS A 35 -11.24 -3.02 -8.66
C HIS A 35 -9.73 -2.79 -8.56
N GLY A 36 -8.98 -3.84 -8.23
CA GLY A 36 -7.53 -3.80 -8.12
C GLY A 36 -7.04 -2.90 -6.98
N VAL A 37 -5.72 -2.75 -6.92
CA VAL A 37 -5.06 -1.80 -6.03
C VAL A 37 -3.96 -1.13 -6.81
N GLY A 38 -3.99 0.20 -6.86
CA GLY A 38 -2.87 1.01 -7.35
C GLY A 38 -1.74 0.95 -6.33
N ILE A 39 -0.53 0.66 -6.79
CA ILE A 39 0.65 0.60 -5.94
C ILE A 39 1.73 1.48 -6.58
N THR A 40 2.22 2.46 -5.84
CA THR A 40 3.28 3.35 -6.31
C THR A 40 4.19 3.78 -5.17
N TRP A 41 5.41 4.19 -5.48
CA TRP A 41 6.34 4.77 -4.52
C TRP A 41 6.26 6.30 -4.55
N LEU A 42 6.40 6.93 -3.39
CA LEU A 42 6.69 8.35 -3.30
C LEU A 42 8.13 8.58 -3.76
N SER A 43 8.35 9.49 -4.70
CA SER A 43 9.66 9.69 -5.33
C SER A 43 10.72 10.25 -4.38
N SER A 44 10.29 10.91 -3.30
CA SER A 44 11.14 11.64 -2.37
C SER A 44 11.44 10.91 -1.06
N ALA A 45 10.85 9.72 -0.82
CA ALA A 45 11.05 8.96 0.42
C ALA A 45 10.82 7.45 0.22
N ASP A 46 11.33 6.65 1.17
CA ASP A 46 11.04 5.21 1.30
C ASP A 46 9.59 5.01 1.80
N GLN A 47 8.62 5.39 0.97
CA GLN A 47 7.20 5.37 1.29
C GLN A 47 6.39 4.82 0.11
N LEU A 48 5.68 3.72 0.36
CA LEU A 48 4.81 3.07 -0.61
C LEU A 48 3.37 3.57 -0.43
N TRP A 49 2.67 3.89 -1.51
CA TRP A 49 1.27 4.25 -1.52
C TRP A 49 0.41 3.13 -2.10
N LEU A 50 -0.69 2.84 -1.40
CA LEU A 50 -1.70 1.85 -1.74
C LEU A 50 -3.02 2.59 -2.00
N LEU A 51 -3.49 2.55 -3.24
CA LEU A 51 -4.65 3.28 -3.73
C LEU A 51 -5.76 2.28 -4.06
N SER A 52 -6.76 2.18 -3.18
CA SER A 52 -7.87 1.24 -3.37
C SER A 52 -9.20 1.96 -3.23
N ASN A 53 -10.08 1.77 -4.22
CA ASN A 53 -11.46 2.27 -4.16
C ASN A 53 -12.33 1.50 -3.16
N ASP A 54 -11.98 0.24 -2.86
CA ASP A 54 -12.74 -0.61 -1.95
C ASP A 54 -12.32 -0.42 -0.48
N VAL A 55 -11.02 -0.22 -0.25
CA VAL A 55 -10.41 -0.22 1.09
C VAL A 55 -10.04 1.19 1.55
N GLY A 56 -9.84 2.10 0.61
CA GLY A 56 -9.29 3.43 0.83
C GLY A 56 -7.80 3.52 0.52
N THR A 57 -7.30 4.76 0.60
CA THR A 57 -5.90 5.10 0.39
C THR A 57 -5.11 4.89 1.67
N ALA A 58 -3.90 4.35 1.55
CA ALA A 58 -2.96 4.21 2.66
C ALA A 58 -1.52 4.40 2.16
N HIS A 59 -0.61 4.72 3.08
CA HIS A 59 0.83 4.70 2.81
C HIS A 59 1.55 3.78 3.79
N VAL A 60 2.69 3.23 3.37
CA VAL A 60 3.57 2.38 4.17
C VAL A 60 4.92 3.05 4.24
N ASP A 61 5.32 3.49 5.43
CA ASP A 61 6.59 4.18 5.65
C ASP A 61 7.64 3.23 6.20
N ARG A 62 8.86 3.35 5.70
CA ARG A 62 10.03 2.82 6.39
C ARG A 62 10.37 3.69 7.59
N LYS A 63 10.46 3.08 8.78
CA LYS A 63 10.91 3.74 10.01
C LYS A 63 12.44 3.62 10.18
N PRO A 64 13.06 4.47 11.02
CA PRO A 64 14.51 4.46 11.22
C PRO A 64 15.08 3.13 11.74
N ASP A 65 14.26 2.33 12.44
CA ASP A 65 14.60 0.99 12.92
C ASP A 65 14.52 -0.09 11.82
N GLY A 66 14.17 0.28 10.59
CA GLY A 66 14.04 -0.61 9.45
C GLY A 66 12.67 -1.30 9.33
N THR A 67 11.76 -1.08 10.28
CA THR A 67 10.39 -1.59 10.19
C THR A 67 9.56 -0.79 9.18
N TRP A 68 8.51 -1.41 8.66
CA TRP A 68 7.57 -0.78 7.73
C TRP A 68 6.20 -0.73 8.37
N ILE A 69 5.60 0.46 8.43
CA ILE A 69 4.32 0.69 9.10
C ILE A 69 3.33 1.28 8.10
N LYS A 70 2.14 0.66 8.02
CA LYS A 70 1.02 1.14 7.20
C LYS A 70 0.16 2.13 8.00
N THR A 71 -0.18 3.24 7.36
CA THR A 71 -1.06 4.29 7.86
C THR A 71 -2.17 4.53 6.84
N SER A 72 -3.42 4.40 7.28
CA SER A 72 -4.58 4.70 6.42
C SER A 72 -4.83 6.21 6.34
N ILE A 73 -5.27 6.67 5.18
CA ILE A 73 -5.77 8.02 4.99
C ILE A 73 -7.27 8.04 5.33
N TYR A 74 -7.64 8.99 6.18
CA TYR A 74 -9.02 9.25 6.58
C TYR A 74 -9.45 10.61 6.03
N PRO A 75 -10.77 10.93 5.99
CA PRO A 75 -11.26 12.20 5.46
C PRO A 75 -10.54 13.44 6.03
N GLU A 76 -10.18 13.41 7.31
CA GLU A 76 -9.45 14.45 8.00
C GLU A 76 -7.96 14.54 7.64
N THR A 77 -7.37 13.48 7.09
CA THR A 77 -5.95 13.41 6.66
C THR A 77 -5.77 13.36 5.14
N VAL A 78 -6.82 13.58 4.35
CA VAL A 78 -6.72 13.64 2.87
C VAL A 78 -5.72 14.70 2.39
N GLY A 79 -5.53 15.76 3.18
CA GLY A 79 -4.52 16.79 2.91
C GLY A 79 -3.09 16.27 2.91
N ASP A 80 -2.83 15.13 3.56
CA ASP A 80 -1.49 14.54 3.69
C ASP A 80 -1.06 13.76 2.45
N ILE A 81 -1.98 13.52 1.49
CA ILE A 81 -1.64 12.87 0.23
C ILE A 81 -0.76 13.83 -0.60
N PRO A 82 0.48 13.44 -0.97
CA PRO A 82 1.34 14.25 -1.82
C PRO A 82 0.74 14.44 -3.21
N ASP A 83 0.98 15.58 -3.84
CA ASP A 83 0.38 15.90 -5.15
C ASP A 83 0.77 14.92 -6.25
N GLU A 84 1.99 14.39 -6.20
CA GLU A 84 2.41 13.34 -7.15
C GLU A 84 1.59 12.06 -7.01
N ILE A 85 1.13 11.72 -5.80
CA ILE A 85 0.30 10.53 -5.57
C ILE A 85 -1.14 10.80 -6.01
N LYS A 86 -1.65 12.01 -5.78
CA LYS A 86 -2.97 12.43 -6.29
C LYS A 86 -3.06 12.32 -7.81
N ALA A 87 -1.98 12.63 -8.52
CA ALA A 87 -1.92 12.51 -9.99
C ALA A 87 -1.99 11.06 -10.48
N VAL A 88 -1.64 10.08 -9.64
CA VAL A 88 -1.71 8.64 -9.95
C VAL A 88 -3.08 8.05 -9.59
N GLY A 89 -3.71 8.53 -8.51
CA GLY A 89 -4.95 7.99 -7.96
C GLY A 89 -6.26 8.56 -8.54
N GLY A 90 -6.26 8.91 -9.83
CA GLY A 90 -7.37 9.59 -10.53
C GLY A 90 -8.73 8.89 -10.44
#